data_AF-A0A1E5VCR7-F1
#
_entry.id   AF-A0A1E5VCR7-F1
#
_cell.length_a   1.000
_cell.length_b   1.000
_cell.length_c   1.000
_cell.angle_alpha   90.00
_cell.angle_beta   90.00
_cell.angle_gamma   90.00
#
_symmetry.space_group_name_H-M   'P 1'
#
loop_
_entity.id
_entity.type
_entity.pdbx_description
1 polymer ?
#
loop_
_entity_poly.entity_id
_entity_poly.type
_entity_poly.pdbx_seq_one_letter_code
_entity_poly.pdbx_strand_id
1 'polypeptide(L)'
;MVRSEEGPSSAKRRRRNNDDDRATSKRKHLYLALEDWQPQDGCSIYKLDADSMEPSGRLSGPAALRLAGPQRGRMAFAAVGTSSIVIDTMARPLRRDDGRAPSTLVYSTETGALAHGPRVPDEVRDLGEGMSASGRELGDWVLPFRGQAHFDADLDAWVGLHRDEDGHVCCCLVASRIAVATRPLECKVLKEKLFRSKQEVKPGHWSLKPTLTYMGDSRFCLVENVVHGEYYHEGSVIHVTLFGLQYDHKGGLQTKVRRIARSYEVSKDTLLFSHAAFWM
;
A
#
# COMPACT_ATOMS: atom_id res chain seq x y z
N MET A 1 -57.58 -34.79 9.34
CA MET A 1 -56.17 -35.17 9.15
C MET A 1 -55.60 -34.24 8.08
N VAL A 2 -55.06 -33.09 8.48
CA VAL A 2 -54.51 -32.09 7.54
C VAL A 2 -53.00 -32.10 7.75
N ARG A 3 -52.25 -32.48 6.70
CA ARG A 3 -50.79 -32.36 6.66
C ARG A 3 -50.46 -30.96 6.15
N SER A 4 -49.77 -30.17 6.97
CA SER A 4 -49.15 -28.91 6.55
C SER A 4 -47.80 -29.22 5.91
N GLU A 5 -47.61 -28.82 4.66
CA GLU A 5 -46.31 -28.82 3.99
C GLU A 5 -45.54 -27.55 4.41
N GLU A 6 -44.49 -27.72 5.21
CA GLU A 6 -43.51 -26.68 5.47
C GLU A 6 -42.55 -26.56 4.27
N GLY A 7 -42.63 -25.44 3.55
CA GLY A 7 -41.64 -25.08 2.54
C GLY A 7 -40.25 -24.84 3.16
N PRO A 8 -39.16 -25.03 2.40
CA PRO A 8 -37.82 -24.97 2.97
C PRO A 8 -37.46 -23.55 3.44
N SER A 9 -37.09 -23.47 4.71
CA SER A 9 -36.65 -22.28 5.45
C SER A 9 -35.63 -21.42 4.69
N SER A 10 -35.90 -20.11 4.66
CA SER A 10 -35.09 -19.02 4.10
C SER A 10 -33.64 -18.98 4.61
N ALA A 11 -33.36 -19.59 5.78
CA ALA A 11 -32.03 -19.70 6.35
C ALA A 11 -31.09 -20.60 5.51
N LYS A 12 -31.64 -21.62 4.84
CA LYS A 12 -30.87 -22.58 4.03
C LYS A 12 -30.42 -21.98 2.69
N ARG A 13 -31.22 -21.05 2.15
CA ARG A 13 -30.91 -20.31 0.91
C ARG A 13 -29.85 -19.23 1.13
N ARG A 14 -29.83 -18.57 2.30
CA ARG A 14 -28.77 -17.62 2.69
C ARG A 14 -27.39 -18.29 2.87
N ARG A 15 -27.35 -19.51 3.41
CA ARG A 15 -26.07 -20.25 3.58
C ARG A 15 -25.44 -20.64 2.24
N ARG A 16 -26.24 -21.12 1.28
CA ARG A 16 -25.75 -21.44 -0.07
C ARG A 16 -25.14 -20.24 -0.78
N ASN A 17 -25.77 -19.06 -0.71
CA ASN A 17 -25.21 -17.86 -1.33
C ASN A 17 -23.86 -17.45 -0.71
N ASN A 18 -23.70 -17.54 0.61
CA ASN A 18 -22.42 -17.24 1.27
C ASN A 18 -21.31 -18.25 0.93
N ASP A 19 -21.67 -19.52 0.73
CA ASP A 19 -20.71 -20.56 0.37
C ASP A 19 -20.29 -20.46 -1.12
N ASP A 20 -21.20 -20.04 -2.01
CA ASP A 20 -20.89 -19.80 -3.43
C ASP A 20 -20.02 -18.55 -3.64
N ASP A 21 -20.27 -17.44 -2.92
CA ASP A 21 -19.44 -16.22 -3.02
C ASP A 21 -17.99 -16.46 -2.54
N ARG A 22 -17.81 -17.41 -1.61
CA ARG A 22 -16.49 -17.79 -1.08
C ARG A 22 -15.73 -18.74 -2.02
N ALA A 23 -16.42 -19.42 -2.93
CA ALA A 23 -15.83 -20.35 -3.89
C ALA A 23 -15.26 -19.66 -5.15
N THR A 24 -15.63 -18.40 -5.42
CA THR A 24 -15.20 -17.65 -6.61
C THR A 24 -14.21 -16.51 -6.34
N SER A 25 -13.88 -16.20 -5.08
CA SER A 25 -12.87 -15.16 -4.80
C SER A 25 -11.47 -15.73 -5.02
N LYS A 26 -10.79 -15.30 -6.11
CA LYS A 26 -9.35 -15.54 -6.28
C LYS A 26 -8.62 -15.11 -5.01
N ARG A 27 -7.71 -15.95 -4.49
CA ARG A 27 -6.89 -15.60 -3.32
C ARG A 27 -6.02 -14.39 -3.67
N LYS A 28 -6.24 -13.29 -2.95
CA LYS A 28 -5.40 -12.09 -3.03
C LYS A 28 -4.12 -12.31 -2.23
N HIS A 29 -3.04 -11.67 -2.68
CA HIS A 29 -1.73 -11.73 -2.07
C HIS A 29 -1.15 -10.34 -1.86
N LEU A 30 -0.21 -10.23 -0.93
CA LEU A 30 0.53 -8.99 -0.70
C LEU A 30 1.76 -8.99 -1.60
N TYR A 31 1.86 -8.02 -2.50
CA TYR A 31 3.03 -7.81 -3.35
C TYR A 31 3.83 -6.63 -2.81
N LEU A 32 5.14 -6.83 -2.62
CA LEU A 32 6.08 -5.82 -2.16
C LEU A 32 7.10 -5.57 -3.27
N ALA A 33 7.05 -4.39 -3.88
CA ALA A 33 8.01 -3.95 -4.89
C ALA A 33 9.13 -3.15 -4.22
N LEU A 34 10.38 -3.55 -4.46
CA LEU A 34 11.58 -2.98 -3.86
C LEU A 34 12.65 -2.75 -4.94
N GLU A 35 13.36 -1.64 -4.90
CA GLU A 35 14.55 -1.40 -5.72
C GLU A 35 15.81 -2.02 -5.08
N ASP A 36 15.81 -3.34 -4.88
CA ASP A 36 16.85 -4.09 -4.15
C ASP A 36 17.69 -5.00 -5.06
N TRP A 37 17.40 -5.06 -6.37
CA TRP A 37 18.03 -6.03 -7.24
C TRP A 37 19.41 -5.58 -7.70
N GLN A 38 20.43 -6.20 -7.13
CA GLN A 38 21.84 -6.00 -7.47
C GLN A 38 22.36 -7.09 -8.43
N PRO A 39 23.32 -6.78 -9.33
CA PRO A 39 24.13 -5.54 -9.43
C PRO A 39 23.59 -4.50 -10.44
N GLN A 40 22.35 -4.65 -10.90
CA GLN A 40 21.82 -3.94 -12.08
C GLN A 40 20.90 -2.77 -11.70
N ASP A 41 20.96 -2.31 -10.45
CA ASP A 41 20.11 -1.26 -9.87
C ASP A 41 18.63 -1.42 -10.25
N GLY A 42 18.14 -2.65 -10.13
CA GLY A 42 16.80 -3.04 -10.56
C GLY A 42 15.79 -3.20 -9.43
N CYS A 43 14.60 -3.62 -9.79
CA CYS A 43 13.54 -3.91 -8.82
C CYS A 43 13.21 -5.40 -8.75
N SER A 44 12.86 -5.82 -7.54
CA SER A 44 12.25 -7.11 -7.27
C SER A 44 10.81 -6.90 -6.79
N ILE A 45 9.89 -7.72 -7.28
CA ILE A 45 8.53 -7.82 -6.73
C ILE A 45 8.45 -9.12 -5.96
N TYR A 46 8.28 -9.03 -4.65
CA TYR A 46 8.08 -10.16 -3.76
C TYR A 46 6.59 -10.43 -3.54
N LYS A 47 6.22 -11.70 -3.54
CA LYS A 47 4.87 -12.14 -3.15
C LYS A 47 4.93 -12.66 -1.72
N LEU A 48 4.26 -11.99 -0.80
CA LEU A 48 4.25 -12.30 0.63
C LEU A 48 2.91 -12.96 1.01
N ASP A 49 2.98 -13.98 1.86
CA ASP A 49 1.81 -14.56 2.49
C ASP A 49 1.43 -13.70 3.72
N ALA A 50 0.27 -13.04 3.63
CA ALA A 50 -0.22 -12.18 4.70
C ALA A 50 -0.69 -12.93 5.95
N ASP A 51 -1.06 -14.22 5.81
CA ASP A 51 -1.50 -15.06 6.93
C ASP A 51 -0.32 -15.80 7.56
N SER A 52 0.72 -16.08 6.79
CA SER A 52 1.93 -16.79 7.21
C SER A 52 3.20 -16.06 6.78
N MET A 53 3.43 -14.90 7.37
CA MET A 53 4.59 -14.06 7.00
C MET A 53 5.92 -14.65 7.49
N GLU A 54 6.86 -14.84 6.55
CA GLU A 54 8.21 -15.33 6.82
C GLU A 54 8.89 -14.56 7.96
N PRO A 55 9.70 -15.21 8.81
CA PRO A 55 10.42 -14.56 9.89
C PRO A 55 11.28 -13.39 9.42
N SER A 56 11.57 -12.46 10.33
CA SER A 56 12.49 -11.35 10.07
C SER A 56 13.88 -11.87 9.67
N GLY A 57 14.54 -11.18 8.76
CA GLY A 57 15.84 -11.59 8.21
C GLY A 57 16.02 -11.04 6.79
N ARG A 58 16.66 -11.82 5.91
CA ARG A 58 16.72 -11.47 4.48
C ARG A 58 15.49 -12.00 3.76
N LEU A 59 14.96 -11.24 2.81
CA LEU A 59 13.95 -11.75 1.86
C LEU A 59 14.60 -12.85 1.00
N SER A 60 14.53 -14.09 1.49
CA SER A 60 15.21 -15.25 0.91
C SER A 60 14.35 -16.05 -0.08
N GLY A 61 13.09 -15.62 -0.29
CA GLY A 61 12.19 -16.22 -1.27
C GLY A 61 12.51 -15.77 -2.71
N PRO A 62 12.21 -16.59 -3.74
CA PRO A 62 12.33 -16.15 -5.12
C PRO A 62 11.38 -14.97 -5.36
N ALA A 63 11.91 -13.84 -5.84
CA ALA A 63 11.10 -12.72 -6.28
C ALA A 63 10.19 -13.19 -7.43
N ALA A 64 8.92 -12.80 -7.39
CA ALA A 64 7.96 -13.11 -8.45
C ALA A 64 8.35 -12.44 -9.78
N LEU A 65 9.05 -11.31 -9.70
CA LEU A 65 9.62 -10.60 -10.84
C LEU A 65 10.94 -9.95 -10.42
N ARG A 66 11.94 -9.98 -11.31
CA ARG A 66 13.14 -9.15 -11.24
C ARG A 66 13.28 -8.39 -12.55
N LEU A 67 13.47 -7.07 -12.46
CA LEU A 67 13.63 -6.20 -13.61
C LEU A 67 14.87 -5.35 -13.45
N ALA A 68 15.68 -5.31 -14.51
CA ALA A 68 16.86 -4.45 -14.52
C ALA A 68 16.38 -3.01 -14.56
N GLY A 69 16.91 -2.19 -13.67
CA GLY A 69 16.62 -0.78 -13.67
C GLY A 69 17.43 -0.07 -14.76
N PRO A 70 17.06 1.16 -15.10
CA PRO A 70 17.92 2.01 -15.91
C PRO A 70 19.21 2.30 -15.15
N GLN A 71 20.37 2.29 -15.84
CA GLN A 71 21.68 2.59 -15.23
C GLN A 71 21.73 3.91 -14.43
N ARG A 72 20.81 4.86 -14.71
CA ARG A 72 20.61 6.10 -13.94
C ARG A 72 19.14 6.52 -13.96
N GLY A 73 18.35 6.05 -12.99
CA GLY A 73 16.93 6.42 -12.92
C GLY A 73 16.17 5.82 -11.74
N ARG A 74 14.95 6.31 -11.51
CA ARG A 74 14.04 5.82 -10.44
C ARG A 74 12.95 4.97 -11.06
N MET A 75 12.49 3.92 -10.39
CA MET A 75 11.28 3.21 -10.78
C MET A 75 10.09 3.66 -9.93
N ALA A 76 8.95 3.83 -10.58
CA ALA A 76 7.67 4.09 -9.92
C ALA A 76 6.73 2.89 -10.14
N PHE A 77 5.95 2.56 -9.13
CA PHE A 77 5.04 1.43 -9.14
C PHE A 77 3.61 1.92 -8.89
N ALA A 78 2.65 1.44 -9.67
CA ALA A 78 1.24 1.71 -9.47
C ALA A 78 0.41 0.46 -9.74
N ALA A 79 -0.60 0.19 -8.91
CA ALA A 79 -1.59 -0.84 -9.22
C ALA A 79 -2.59 -0.31 -10.25
N VAL A 80 -2.94 -1.15 -11.23
CA VAL A 80 -4.00 -0.91 -12.20
C VAL A 80 -4.98 -2.09 -12.15
N GLY A 81 -6.23 -1.77 -11.83
CA GLY A 81 -7.27 -2.78 -11.63
C GLY A 81 -6.96 -3.68 -10.45
N THR A 82 -7.32 -4.96 -10.57
CA THR A 82 -7.22 -5.94 -9.48
C THR A 82 -6.07 -6.93 -9.64
N SER A 83 -5.31 -6.87 -10.74
CA SER A 83 -4.31 -7.90 -11.04
C SER A 83 -3.12 -7.41 -11.87
N SER A 84 -2.94 -6.10 -12.04
CA SER A 84 -1.80 -5.55 -12.79
C SER A 84 -1.03 -4.50 -11.97
N ILE A 85 0.30 -4.58 -12.03
CA ILE A 85 1.23 -3.58 -11.50
C ILE A 85 1.92 -2.92 -12.69
N VAL A 86 1.79 -1.60 -12.81
CA VAL A 86 2.50 -0.77 -13.76
C VAL A 86 3.81 -0.32 -13.15
N ILE A 87 4.88 -0.40 -13.94
CA ILE A 87 6.25 -0.08 -13.56
C ILE A 87 6.75 0.95 -14.57
N ASP A 88 6.98 2.19 -14.12
CA ASP A 88 7.57 3.26 -14.92
C ASP A 88 9.04 3.42 -14.56
N THR A 89 9.93 3.19 -15.52
CA THR A 89 11.39 3.32 -15.34
C THR A 89 11.85 4.74 -15.70
N MET A 90 11.87 5.68 -14.77
CA MET A 90 12.30 7.07 -15.02
C MET A 90 13.82 7.17 -15.20
N ALA A 91 14.33 7.19 -16.44
CA ALA A 91 15.73 7.53 -16.71
C ALA A 91 15.97 9.05 -16.54
N ARG A 92 17.02 9.46 -15.80
CA ARG A 92 17.45 10.87 -15.78
C ARG A 92 18.15 11.19 -17.12
N PRO A 93 17.65 12.12 -17.94
CA PRO A 93 18.28 12.42 -19.21
C PRO A 93 19.56 13.23 -18.98
N LEU A 94 20.70 12.55 -18.92
CA LEU A 94 22.00 13.21 -19.08
C LEU A 94 22.27 13.33 -20.57
N ARG A 95 21.84 14.47 -21.12
CA ARG A 95 22.06 14.99 -22.48
C ARG A 95 21.04 14.56 -23.55
N ARG A 96 20.65 15.60 -24.29
CA ARG A 96 20.02 15.66 -25.63
C ARG A 96 19.29 14.39 -26.06
N ASP A 97 17.98 14.40 -25.83
CA ASP A 97 16.94 13.79 -26.65
C ASP A 97 17.39 12.72 -27.67
N ASP A 98 17.51 11.48 -27.20
CA ASP A 98 17.58 10.30 -28.08
C ASP A 98 16.16 9.75 -28.41
N GLY A 99 15.08 10.49 -28.11
CA GLY A 99 13.69 10.12 -28.46
C GLY A 99 13.15 8.81 -27.85
N ARG A 100 13.96 8.10 -27.07
CA ARG A 100 13.58 6.84 -26.40
C ARG A 100 12.97 7.18 -25.04
N ALA A 101 11.69 7.54 -25.05
CA ALA A 101 10.91 7.63 -23.83
C ALA A 101 11.04 6.30 -23.05
N PRO A 102 11.15 6.37 -21.72
CA PRO A 102 11.27 5.20 -20.89
C PRO A 102 10.11 4.23 -21.06
N SER A 103 10.42 2.95 -20.87
CA SER A 103 9.49 1.86 -21.09
C SER A 103 8.55 1.72 -19.90
N THR A 104 7.25 1.88 -20.12
CA THR A 104 6.25 1.42 -19.16
C THR A 104 6.16 -0.09 -19.26
N LEU A 105 6.25 -0.79 -18.14
CA LEU A 105 6.04 -2.23 -18.07
C LEU A 105 4.77 -2.51 -17.27
N VAL A 106 4.06 -3.55 -17.66
CA VAL A 106 2.85 -4.01 -16.98
C VAL A 106 3.05 -5.46 -16.57
N TYR A 107 3.11 -5.70 -15.27
CA TYR A 107 3.21 -7.02 -14.68
C TYR A 107 1.83 -7.50 -14.23
N SER A 108 1.36 -8.62 -14.80
CA SER A 108 0.12 -9.27 -14.39
C SER A 108 0.39 -10.21 -13.20
N THR A 109 -0.17 -9.91 -12.04
CA THR A 109 -0.06 -10.76 -10.84
C THR A 109 -0.86 -12.06 -10.95
N GLU A 110 -1.86 -12.08 -11.84
CA GLU A 110 -2.69 -13.26 -12.10
C GLU A 110 -1.95 -14.31 -12.95
N THR A 111 -1.26 -13.86 -14.00
CA THR A 111 -0.61 -14.76 -14.97
C THR A 111 0.90 -14.85 -14.79
N GLY A 112 1.50 -13.93 -14.03
CA GLY A 112 2.95 -13.74 -13.98
C GLY A 112 3.55 -13.16 -15.26
N ALA A 113 2.71 -12.78 -16.24
CA ALA A 113 3.17 -12.22 -17.50
C ALA A 113 3.65 -10.77 -17.35
N LEU A 114 4.68 -10.42 -18.10
CA LEU A 114 5.19 -9.06 -18.22
C LEU A 114 4.98 -8.57 -19.66
N ALA A 115 4.32 -7.43 -19.81
CA ALA A 115 4.09 -6.79 -21.10
C ALA A 115 4.72 -5.39 -21.13
N HIS A 116 5.10 -4.94 -22.34
CA HIS A 116 5.47 -3.55 -22.57
C HIS A 116 4.20 -2.73 -22.78
N GLY A 117 4.04 -1.70 -21.97
CA GLY A 117 2.91 -0.79 -22.00
C GLY A 117 3.16 0.42 -22.91
N PRO A 118 2.09 1.13 -23.31
CA PRO A 118 2.23 2.39 -24.04
C PRO A 118 3.02 3.41 -23.19
N ARG A 119 3.73 4.31 -23.87
CA ARG A 119 4.45 5.42 -23.21
C ARG A 119 3.44 6.24 -22.41
N VAL A 120 3.66 6.36 -21.09
CA VAL A 120 2.89 7.29 -20.25
C VAL A 120 3.34 8.71 -20.60
N PRO A 121 2.43 9.62 -21.01
CA PRO A 121 2.77 11.02 -21.28
C PRO A 121 3.39 11.66 -20.03
N ASP A 122 4.40 12.51 -20.19
CA ASP A 122 5.13 13.11 -19.06
C ASP A 122 4.21 13.81 -18.04
N GLU A 123 3.07 14.35 -18.50
CA GLU A 123 2.00 14.96 -17.68
C GLU A 123 1.36 14.00 -16.67
N VAL A 124 1.32 12.69 -16.97
CA VAL A 124 0.77 11.66 -16.08
C VAL A 124 1.87 11.11 -15.14
N ARG A 125 3.14 11.29 -15.47
CA ARG A 125 4.27 10.71 -14.73
C ARG A 125 4.50 11.41 -13.39
N ASP A 126 4.24 12.72 -13.34
CA ASP A 126 4.20 13.49 -12.09
C ASP A 126 3.00 13.10 -11.19
N LEU A 127 2.00 12.37 -11.73
CA LEU A 127 0.91 11.82 -10.92
C LEU A 127 1.33 10.58 -10.12
N GLY A 128 2.50 9.97 -10.35
CA GLY A 128 3.01 8.90 -9.48
C GLY A 128 3.32 9.40 -8.05
N GLU A 129 3.70 10.67 -7.93
CA GLU A 129 3.75 11.39 -6.64
C GLU A 129 2.47 12.19 -6.38
N GLY A 130 1.70 12.51 -7.44
CA GLY A 130 0.43 13.25 -7.42
C GLY A 130 -0.84 12.44 -7.19
N MET A 131 -0.79 11.10 -7.17
CA MET A 131 -1.83 10.19 -6.65
C MET A 131 -1.68 10.03 -5.12
N SER A 132 -1.28 11.11 -4.45
CA SER A 132 -2.05 11.53 -3.30
C SER A 132 -3.50 11.70 -3.79
N ALA A 133 -4.51 11.63 -2.93
CA ALA A 133 -5.66 12.44 -3.26
C ALA A 133 -5.10 13.86 -3.47
N SER A 134 -4.93 14.33 -4.72
CA SER A 134 -5.19 15.74 -5.00
C SER A 134 -6.61 15.85 -4.50
N GLY A 135 -6.73 16.31 -3.24
CA GLY A 135 -8.00 16.43 -2.59
C GLY A 135 -8.84 17.15 -3.61
N ARG A 136 -9.86 16.48 -4.15
CA ARG A 136 -11.03 17.24 -4.53
C ARG A 136 -11.47 17.80 -3.20
N GLU A 137 -11.02 19.02 -2.94
CA GLU A 137 -11.53 19.92 -1.93
C GLU A 137 -13.02 19.66 -1.88
N LEU A 138 -13.45 18.94 -0.84
CA LEU A 138 -14.86 18.79 -0.55
C LEU A 138 -15.25 20.09 0.16
N GLY A 139 -15.13 21.22 -0.54
CA GLY A 139 -14.95 22.57 0.04
C GLY A 139 -13.52 22.84 0.53
N ASP A 140 -13.29 23.97 1.21
CA ASP A 140 -11.99 24.45 1.75
C ASP A 140 -11.31 23.52 2.79
N TRP A 141 -11.74 22.26 2.89
CA TRP A 141 -11.26 21.31 3.88
C TRP A 141 -10.03 20.55 3.39
N VAL A 142 -8.96 20.70 4.15
CA VAL A 142 -7.73 19.93 3.97
C VAL A 142 -7.85 18.60 4.72
N LEU A 143 -7.80 17.47 3.99
CA LEU A 143 -7.86 16.13 4.61
C LEU A 143 -6.66 15.90 5.54
N PRO A 144 -6.84 15.18 6.66
CA PRO A 144 -5.79 14.97 7.67
C PRO A 144 -4.74 13.93 7.25
N PHE A 145 -4.72 13.54 5.96
CA PHE A 145 -3.88 12.47 5.46
C PHE A 145 -2.62 13.00 4.78
N ARG A 146 -1.54 12.27 4.95
CA ARG A 146 -0.32 12.36 4.17
C ARG A 146 -0.34 11.30 3.08
N GLY A 147 -0.38 11.73 1.82
CA GLY A 147 -0.39 10.84 0.67
C GLY A 147 -1.77 10.18 0.48
N GLN A 148 -1.77 8.85 0.36
CA GLN A 148 -2.98 8.09 0.04
C GLN A 148 -3.87 7.84 1.27
N ALA A 149 -5.17 7.76 1.03
CA ALA A 149 -6.17 7.33 1.99
C ALA A 149 -7.09 6.30 1.34
N HIS A 150 -7.61 5.38 2.14
CA HIS A 150 -8.44 4.27 1.71
C HIS A 150 -9.77 4.32 2.43
N PHE A 151 -10.87 4.20 1.71
CA PHE A 151 -12.18 4.08 2.32
C PHE A 151 -12.36 2.66 2.89
N ASP A 152 -12.74 2.58 4.17
CA ASP A 152 -13.04 1.35 4.87
C ASP A 152 -14.53 1.29 5.19
N ALA A 153 -15.23 0.35 4.56
CA ALA A 153 -16.68 0.23 4.68
C ALA A 153 -17.13 -0.19 6.08
N ASP A 154 -16.32 -0.96 6.82
CA ASP A 154 -16.67 -1.42 8.17
C ASP A 154 -16.52 -0.28 9.20
N LEU A 155 -15.62 0.67 8.93
CA LEU A 155 -15.44 1.88 9.74
C LEU A 155 -16.29 3.05 9.25
N ASP A 156 -16.87 2.95 8.05
CA ASP A 156 -17.54 4.04 7.33
C ASP A 156 -16.70 5.34 7.29
N ALA A 157 -15.40 5.18 7.04
CA ALA A 157 -14.43 6.27 7.15
C ALA A 157 -13.30 6.14 6.13
N TRP A 158 -12.70 7.28 5.80
CA TRP A 158 -11.41 7.31 5.13
C TRP A 158 -10.31 7.06 6.16
N VAL A 159 -9.38 6.16 5.85
CA VAL A 159 -8.24 5.81 6.70
C VAL A 159 -6.94 6.16 5.97
N GLY A 160 -6.02 6.83 6.65
CA GLY A 160 -4.75 7.23 6.07
C GLY A 160 -3.67 7.50 7.11
N LEU A 161 -2.47 7.78 6.62
CA LEU A 161 -1.35 8.21 7.46
C LEU A 161 -1.61 9.64 7.93
N HIS A 162 -1.48 9.92 9.22
CA HIS A 162 -1.75 11.25 9.76
C HIS A 162 -0.72 12.27 9.22
N ARG A 163 -1.20 13.46 8.85
CA ARG A 163 -0.39 14.49 8.19
C ARG A 163 0.63 15.16 9.10
N ASP A 164 0.17 15.61 10.26
CA ASP A 164 0.95 16.47 11.15
C ASP A 164 1.64 15.67 12.27
N GLU A 165 0.91 14.73 12.88
CA GLU A 165 1.42 13.74 13.84
C GLU A 165 2.08 12.53 13.14
N ASP A 166 3.38 12.60 12.92
CA ASP A 166 4.18 11.47 12.39
C ASP A 166 4.04 10.21 13.26
N GLY A 167 3.99 9.05 12.61
CA GLY A 167 3.92 7.73 13.26
C GLY A 167 2.50 7.18 13.47
N HIS A 168 1.46 7.99 13.21
CA HIS A 168 0.08 7.61 13.47
C HIS A 168 -0.72 7.37 12.20
N VAL A 169 -1.69 6.47 12.33
CA VAL A 169 -2.78 6.27 11.37
C VAL A 169 -4.00 7.00 11.92
N CYS A 170 -4.77 7.65 11.07
CA CYS A 170 -6.02 8.28 11.46
C CYS A 170 -7.15 7.90 10.51
N CYS A 171 -8.38 8.13 10.96
CA CYS A 171 -9.54 8.06 10.12
C CYS A 171 -10.41 9.31 10.26
N CYS A 172 -11.08 9.70 9.18
CA CYS A 172 -12.11 10.75 9.21
C CYS A 172 -13.36 10.28 8.47
N LEU A 173 -14.52 10.63 9.01
CA LEU A 173 -15.82 10.26 8.43
C LEU A 173 -15.99 10.88 7.04
N VAL A 174 -16.81 10.22 6.21
CA VAL A 174 -17.22 10.78 4.92
C VAL A 174 -18.10 12.00 5.18
N ALA A 175 -17.69 13.18 4.73
CA ALA A 175 -18.55 14.35 4.84
C ALA A 175 -19.81 14.12 3.98
N SER A 176 -20.98 14.13 4.62
CA SER A 176 -22.27 14.00 3.94
C SER A 176 -22.52 15.25 3.09
N ARG A 177 -22.90 15.06 1.82
CA ARG A 177 -23.21 16.15 0.85
C ARG A 177 -24.35 17.09 1.29
N ILE A 178 -25.09 16.76 2.35
CA ILE A 178 -26.32 17.46 2.76
C ILE A 178 -26.08 18.42 3.94
N ALA A 179 -24.97 18.31 4.66
CA ALA A 179 -24.69 19.22 5.76
C ALA A 179 -23.77 20.35 5.29
N VAL A 180 -24.26 21.59 5.37
CA VAL A 180 -23.40 22.78 5.44
C VAL A 180 -22.56 22.64 6.70
N ALA A 181 -21.43 21.93 6.60
CA ALA A 181 -20.63 21.55 7.75
C ALA A 181 -19.77 22.76 8.15
N THR A 182 -20.27 23.56 9.09
CA THR A 182 -19.50 24.55 9.86
C THR A 182 -18.60 23.90 10.92
N ARG A 183 -18.53 22.56 10.97
CA ARG A 183 -17.73 21.80 11.94
C ARG A 183 -16.58 21.07 11.24
N PRO A 184 -15.35 21.13 11.78
CA PRO A 184 -14.23 20.36 11.27
C PRO A 184 -14.56 18.86 11.20
N LEU A 185 -14.06 18.17 10.17
CA LEU A 185 -14.13 16.72 10.09
C LEU A 185 -13.56 16.10 11.37
N GLU A 186 -14.34 15.26 12.04
CA GLU A 186 -13.90 14.59 13.26
C GLU A 186 -12.82 13.55 12.88
N CYS A 187 -11.55 13.93 13.07
CA CYS A 187 -10.40 13.08 12.84
C CYS A 187 -10.14 12.24 14.10
N LYS A 188 -10.20 10.92 13.97
CA LYS A 188 -9.86 9.98 15.03
C LYS A 188 -8.48 9.40 14.77
N VAL A 189 -7.53 9.76 15.62
CA VAL A 189 -6.14 9.30 15.54
C VAL A 189 -6.00 8.00 16.33
N LEU A 190 -5.34 7.01 15.73
CA LEU A 190 -4.94 5.79 16.41
C LEU A 190 -3.91 6.17 17.47
N LYS A 191 -4.20 5.89 18.74
CA LYS A 191 -3.29 6.23 19.86
C LYS A 191 -1.95 5.48 19.79
N GLU A 192 -1.96 4.30 19.20
CA GLU A 192 -0.77 3.48 19.00
C GLU A 192 0.05 4.03 17.82
N LYS A 193 1.33 4.28 18.07
CA LYS A 193 2.28 4.64 17.03
C LYS A 193 2.72 3.40 16.26
N LEU A 194 2.53 3.38 14.95
CA LEU A 194 2.78 2.21 14.11
C LEU A 194 4.09 2.27 13.32
N PHE A 195 4.66 3.46 13.12
CA PHE A 195 5.94 3.67 12.42
C PHE A 195 6.77 4.75 13.11
N ARG A 196 8.08 4.79 12.84
CA ARG A 196 8.97 5.76 13.49
C ARG A 196 8.70 7.16 12.98
N SER A 197 8.72 8.11 13.91
CA SER A 197 8.71 9.53 13.53
C SER A 197 10.10 9.97 13.06
N LYS A 198 10.15 11.02 12.24
CA LYS A 198 11.43 11.60 11.78
C LYS A 198 12.36 12.00 12.92
N GLN A 199 11.82 12.38 14.08
CA GLN A 199 12.58 12.80 15.26
C GLN A 199 13.18 11.64 16.06
N GLU A 200 12.66 10.41 15.91
CA GLU A 200 13.17 9.21 16.59
C GLU A 200 14.30 8.53 15.81
N VAL A 201 14.57 9.02 14.60
CA VAL A 201 15.62 8.47 13.77
C VAL A 201 16.96 8.94 14.34
N LYS A 202 17.84 7.98 14.68
CA LYS A 202 19.18 8.26 15.21
C LYS A 202 19.95 9.17 14.23
N PRO A 203 20.88 10.01 14.72
CA PRO A 203 21.82 10.72 13.85
C PRO A 203 22.47 9.76 12.86
N GLY A 204 22.47 10.10 11.57
CA GLY A 204 22.98 9.23 10.51
C GLY A 204 22.01 8.15 10.01
N HIS A 205 20.77 8.11 10.49
CA HIS A 205 19.71 7.29 9.90
C HIS A 205 18.63 8.19 9.29
N TRP A 206 17.89 7.70 8.30
CA TRP A 206 16.71 8.39 7.79
C TRP A 206 15.62 7.38 7.41
N SER A 207 14.37 7.72 7.74
CA SER A 207 13.20 6.92 7.36
C SER A 207 12.58 7.49 6.09
N LEU A 208 12.36 6.62 5.09
CA LEU A 208 11.63 6.97 3.88
C LEU A 208 10.14 7.12 4.17
N LYS A 209 9.39 7.74 3.25
CA LYS A 209 7.94 7.92 3.40
C LYS A 209 7.29 6.53 3.58
N PRO A 210 6.56 6.27 4.68
CA PRO A 210 5.84 5.01 4.84
C PRO A 210 4.67 4.96 3.86
N THR A 211 4.27 3.73 3.50
CA THR A 211 3.12 3.49 2.63
C THR A 211 2.07 2.66 3.37
N LEU A 212 0.79 2.96 3.12
CA LEU A 212 -0.34 2.26 3.71
C LEU A 212 -1.18 1.64 2.60
N THR A 213 -1.40 0.33 2.68
CA THR A 213 -2.17 -0.45 1.70
C THR A 213 -3.39 -1.05 2.36
N TYR A 214 -4.57 -0.81 1.82
CA TYR A 214 -5.81 -1.47 2.28
C TYR A 214 -5.90 -2.90 1.74
N MET A 215 -6.22 -3.84 2.62
CA MET A 215 -6.28 -5.28 2.32
C MET A 215 -7.71 -5.85 2.36
N GLY A 216 -8.72 -5.01 2.58
CA GLY A 216 -10.10 -5.45 2.86
C GLY A 216 -10.31 -5.86 4.32
N ASP A 217 -11.58 -5.92 4.74
CA ASP A 217 -12.01 -6.37 6.09
C ASP A 217 -11.38 -5.56 7.25
N SER A 218 -11.23 -4.26 7.04
CA SER A 218 -10.47 -3.32 7.86
C SER A 218 -9.04 -3.75 8.16
N ARG A 219 -8.42 -4.53 7.26
CA ARG A 219 -7.00 -4.90 7.36
C ARG A 219 -6.15 -3.97 6.50
N PHE A 220 -4.98 -3.66 7.02
CA PHE A 220 -4.04 -2.75 6.40
C PHE A 220 -2.62 -3.32 6.49
N CYS A 221 -1.82 -3.01 5.48
CA CYS A 221 -0.39 -3.25 5.46
C CYS A 221 0.33 -1.89 5.46
N LEU A 222 1.16 -1.67 6.47
CA LEU A 222 2.06 -0.53 6.59
C LEU A 222 3.47 -0.98 6.25
N VAL A 223 4.12 -0.27 5.33
CA VAL A 223 5.52 -0.51 4.96
C VAL A 223 6.35 0.72 5.24
N GLU A 224 7.31 0.57 6.15
CA GLU A 224 8.32 1.57 6.48
C GLU A 224 9.68 1.09 5.99
N ASN A 225 10.48 2.00 5.43
CA ASN A 225 11.87 1.73 5.10
C ASN A 225 12.79 2.60 5.97
N VAL A 226 13.61 1.94 6.78
CA VAL A 226 14.63 2.55 7.63
C VAL A 226 15.99 2.33 6.99
N VAL A 227 16.60 3.43 6.54
CA VAL A 227 17.95 3.42 5.97
C VAL A 227 18.97 3.58 7.11
N HIS A 228 19.97 2.72 7.11
CA HIS A 228 21.08 2.76 8.05
C HIS A 228 22.26 3.48 7.39
N GLY A 229 22.90 4.40 8.12
CA GLY A 229 24.18 4.96 7.70
C GLY A 229 24.18 6.37 7.14
N GLU A 230 25.31 7.07 7.36
CA GLU A 230 25.57 8.40 6.80
C GLU A 230 25.89 8.34 5.29
N TYR A 231 26.23 7.15 4.77
CA TYR A 231 26.65 6.91 3.39
C TYR A 231 25.79 5.84 2.68
N TYR A 232 25.71 5.92 1.34
CA TYR A 232 24.70 5.27 0.49
C TYR A 232 24.82 3.74 0.29
N HIS A 233 25.50 3.02 1.19
CA HIS A 233 25.79 1.58 1.03
C HIS A 233 25.60 0.75 2.31
N GLU A 234 25.14 1.34 3.42
CA GLU A 234 25.02 0.65 4.72
C GLU A 234 23.73 -0.18 4.90
N GLY A 235 23.05 -0.48 3.77
CA GLY A 235 21.86 -1.32 3.75
C GLY A 235 20.60 -0.60 4.24
N SER A 236 19.46 -1.26 4.07
CA SER A 236 18.16 -0.73 4.51
C SER A 236 17.31 -1.85 5.10
N VAL A 237 16.40 -1.51 6.00
CA VAL A 237 15.49 -2.46 6.62
C VAL A 237 14.07 -2.06 6.28
N ILE A 238 13.35 -2.96 5.62
CA ILE A 238 11.92 -2.82 5.34
C ILE A 238 11.13 -3.42 6.50
N HIS A 239 10.39 -2.59 7.22
CA HIS A 239 9.43 -3.04 8.22
C HIS A 239 8.05 -3.15 7.57
N VAL A 240 7.50 -4.37 7.59
CA VAL A 240 6.13 -4.63 7.13
C VAL A 240 5.27 -4.95 8.35
N THR A 241 4.21 -4.17 8.55
CA THR A 241 3.25 -4.36 9.64
C THR A 241 1.85 -4.60 9.06
N LEU A 242 1.29 -5.77 9.34
CA LEU A 242 -0.10 -6.12 9.05
C LEU A 242 -0.92 -5.93 10.32
N PHE A 243 -2.03 -5.20 10.21
CA PHE A 243 -2.91 -4.93 11.34
C PHE A 243 -4.34 -4.74 10.87
N GLY A 244 -5.29 -4.98 11.77
CA GLY A 244 -6.68 -4.60 11.56
C GLY A 244 -7.02 -3.33 12.35
N LEU A 245 -8.01 -2.58 11.90
CA LEU A 245 -8.58 -1.45 12.62
C LEU A 245 -10.03 -1.71 13.02
N GLN A 246 -10.44 -1.18 14.17
CA GLN A 246 -11.82 -1.20 14.64
C GLN A 246 -12.06 -0.02 15.59
N TYR A 247 -13.33 0.31 15.83
CA TYR A 247 -13.68 1.20 16.93
C TYR A 247 -13.72 0.46 18.27
N ASP A 248 -13.31 1.14 19.34
CA ASP A 248 -13.54 0.69 20.72
C ASP A 248 -14.98 1.00 21.18
N HIS A 249 -15.33 0.57 22.39
CA HIS A 249 -16.64 0.81 22.99
C HIS A 249 -16.95 2.29 23.25
N LYS A 250 -15.95 3.18 23.18
CA LYS A 250 -16.07 4.64 23.29
C LYS A 250 -16.03 5.32 21.91
N GLY A 251 -15.98 4.56 20.83
CA GLY A 251 -15.86 5.07 19.47
C GLY A 251 -14.46 5.55 19.09
N GLY A 252 -13.43 5.27 19.90
CA GLY A 252 -12.03 5.57 19.60
C GLY A 252 -11.43 4.57 18.61
N LEU A 253 -10.49 5.01 17.78
CA LEU A 253 -9.80 4.15 16.81
C LEU A 253 -8.77 3.27 17.53
N GLN A 254 -8.81 1.95 17.31
CA GLN A 254 -7.87 0.99 17.88
C GLN A 254 -7.48 -0.11 16.89
N THR A 255 -6.38 -0.80 17.15
CA THR A 255 -5.96 -1.99 16.41
C THR A 255 -6.75 -3.23 16.84
N LYS A 256 -7.02 -4.15 15.89
CA LYS A 256 -7.49 -5.50 16.20
C LYS A 256 -6.34 -6.28 16.87
N VAL A 257 -6.67 -7.23 17.74
CA VAL A 257 -5.68 -8.01 18.52
C VAL A 257 -4.61 -8.69 17.64
N ARG A 258 -4.99 -9.12 16.42
CA ARG A 258 -4.06 -9.74 15.47
C ARG A 258 -3.26 -8.67 14.73
N ARG A 259 -2.04 -8.42 15.21
CA ARG A 259 -0.99 -7.64 14.53
C ARG A 259 0.20 -8.53 14.21
N ILE A 260 0.75 -8.41 13.01
CA ILE A 260 1.96 -9.12 12.58
C ILE A 260 2.95 -8.08 12.10
N ALA A 261 4.18 -8.12 12.62
CA ALA A 261 5.27 -7.26 12.16
C ALA A 261 6.48 -8.12 11.77
N ARG A 262 7.11 -7.78 10.65
CA ARG A 262 8.33 -8.41 10.14
C ARG A 262 9.30 -7.35 9.63
N SER A 263 10.58 -7.67 9.71
CA SER A 263 11.67 -6.78 9.30
C SER A 263 12.55 -7.51 8.31
N TYR A 264 12.77 -6.89 7.16
CA TYR A 264 13.54 -7.48 6.08
C TYR A 264 14.74 -6.63 5.73
N GLU A 265 15.93 -7.22 5.83
CA GLU A 265 17.17 -6.60 5.36
C GLU A 265 17.20 -6.62 3.83
N VAL A 266 17.47 -5.45 3.26
CA VAL A 266 17.63 -5.24 1.82
C VAL A 266 18.94 -4.52 1.55
N SER A 267 19.63 -4.98 0.51
CA SER A 267 20.84 -4.34 0.00
C SER A 267 20.45 -3.13 -0.83
N LYS A 268 21.20 -2.02 -0.69
CA LYS A 268 20.90 -0.74 -1.33
C LYS A 268 22.19 -0.10 -1.83
N ASP A 269 22.20 0.31 -3.08
CA ASP A 269 23.27 1.14 -3.69
C ASP A 269 22.74 2.47 -4.29
N THR A 270 21.42 2.75 -4.23
CA THR A 270 20.80 3.92 -4.87
C THR A 270 20.12 4.88 -3.90
N LEU A 271 20.16 6.18 -4.24
CA LEU A 271 19.61 7.29 -3.43
C LEU A 271 18.09 7.39 -3.39
N LEU A 272 17.40 6.87 -4.41
CA LEU A 272 16.01 7.21 -4.76
C LEU A 272 15.03 6.04 -4.57
N PHE A 273 15.36 5.15 -3.62
CA PHE A 273 14.62 3.93 -3.34
C PHE A 273 13.11 4.18 -3.20
N SER A 274 12.34 3.58 -4.11
CA SER A 274 10.89 3.47 -3.99
C SER A 274 10.53 2.08 -3.47
N HIS A 275 9.75 2.02 -2.40
CA HIS A 275 8.97 0.83 -2.07
C HIS A 275 7.50 1.08 -2.31
N ALA A 276 6.80 0.04 -2.76
CA ALA A 276 5.36 0.02 -2.86
C ALA A 276 4.82 -1.33 -2.43
N ALA A 277 3.64 -1.33 -1.80
CA ALA A 277 2.92 -2.53 -1.45
C ALA A 277 1.55 -2.54 -2.11
N PHE A 278 1.12 -3.71 -2.55
CA PHE A 278 -0.14 -3.90 -3.27
C PHE A 278 -0.85 -5.15 -2.75
N TRP A 279 -2.17 -5.05 -2.56
CA TRP A 279 -3.00 -6.19 -2.19
C TRP A 279 -3.91 -6.58 -3.35
N MET A 280 -3.65 -7.73 -3.96
CA MET A 280 -4.28 -8.11 -5.24
C MET A 280 -4.27 -9.62 -5.48
#